data_AF-A0A9E2FT84-F1
#
_entry.id   AF-A0A9E2FT84-F1
#
_cell.length_a   1.000
_cell.length_b   1.000
_cell.length_c   1.000
_cell.angle_alpha   90.00
_cell.angle_beta   90.00
_cell.angle_gamma   90.00
#
_symmetry.space_group_name_H-M   'P 1'
#
loop_
_entity.id
_entity.type
_entity.pdbx_description
1 polymer ?
#
loop_
_entity_poly.entity_id
_entity_poly.type
_entity_poly.pdbx_seq_one_letter_code
_entity_poly.pdbx_strand_id
1 'polypeptide(L)'
;MTFWIDAQLPPPLASWLTQRFSVTAMAVRDLGLRDATDEVIFRRARLAEVVVISKDGDFVEMVTRHGAPPQLLWVTCGNLSNQRLRQVFEALFEKARQRLADGADVVELADAGAVSGRFAAISPSVAGQGTTIDQVQRAIDDDDASDMP
;
A
#
# COMPACT_ATOMS: atom_id res chain seq x y z
N MET A 1 -5.01 -1.57 -11.59
CA MET A 1 -4.31 -1.14 -10.36
C MET A 1 -3.72 -2.37 -9.72
N THR A 2 -2.46 -2.27 -9.30
CA THR A 2 -1.75 -3.34 -8.58
C THR A 2 -1.65 -2.95 -7.11
N PHE A 3 -1.83 -3.93 -6.21
CA PHE A 3 -1.82 -3.73 -4.77
C PHE A 3 -0.69 -4.54 -4.13
N TRP A 4 0.12 -3.89 -3.32
CA TRP A 4 1.15 -4.55 -2.51
C TRP A 4 0.68 -4.59 -1.06
N ILE A 5 0.70 -5.78 -0.45
CA ILE A 5 0.18 -5.99 0.89
C ILE A 5 1.35 -6.14 1.83
N ASP A 6 1.38 -5.26 2.83
CA ASP A 6 2.41 -5.26 3.84
C ASP A 6 2.49 -6.60 4.61
N ALA A 7 3.67 -6.91 5.14
CA ALA A 7 3.94 -8.15 5.87
C ALA A 7 3.18 -8.25 7.19
N GLN A 8 2.73 -7.14 7.78
CA GLN A 8 1.87 -7.14 8.98
C GLN A 8 0.44 -7.62 8.67
N LEU A 9 0.04 -7.67 7.40
CA LEU A 9 -1.26 -8.16 6.97
C LEU A 9 -1.23 -9.67 6.68
N PRO A 10 -2.38 -10.36 6.83
CA PRO A 10 -2.44 -11.80 6.57
C PRO A 10 -2.08 -12.12 5.12
N PRO A 11 -1.11 -13.01 4.84
CA PRO A 11 -0.76 -13.40 3.46
C PRO A 11 -1.95 -13.85 2.58
N PRO A 12 -2.96 -14.58 3.11
CA PRO A 12 -4.13 -14.96 2.31
C PRO A 12 -4.95 -13.78 1.78
N LEU A 13 -4.77 -12.57 2.32
CA LEU A 13 -5.46 -11.36 1.87
C LEU A 13 -5.12 -11.05 0.41
N ALA A 14 -3.88 -11.28 -0.03
CA ALA A 14 -3.45 -11.05 -1.41
C ALA A 14 -4.23 -11.92 -2.40
N SER A 15 -4.16 -13.23 -2.20
CA SER A 15 -4.91 -14.18 -3.02
C SER A 15 -6.42 -13.93 -2.98
N TRP A 16 -6.95 -13.55 -1.81
CA TRP A 16 -8.38 -13.29 -1.65
C TRP A 16 -8.81 -12.02 -2.40
N LEU A 17 -8.05 -10.92 -2.32
CA LEU A 17 -8.33 -9.69 -3.06
C LEU A 17 -8.32 -9.95 -4.57
N THR A 18 -7.32 -10.69 -5.05
CA THR A 18 -7.23 -11.05 -6.47
C THR A 18 -8.41 -11.88 -6.93
N GLN A 19 -8.82 -12.89 -6.16
CA GLN A 19 -9.98 -13.73 -6.51
C GLN A 19 -11.30 -12.96 -6.41
N ARG A 20 -11.46 -12.11 -5.39
CA ARG A 20 -12.74 -11.48 -5.06
C ARG A 20 -13.05 -10.25 -5.92
N PHE A 21 -12.02 -9.47 -6.26
CA PHE A 21 -12.14 -8.19 -6.97
C PHE A 21 -11.48 -8.20 -8.33
N SER A 22 -10.88 -9.32 -8.76
CA SER A 22 -10.16 -9.42 -10.05
C SER A 22 -9.04 -8.38 -10.19
N VAL A 23 -8.36 -8.06 -9.09
CA VAL A 23 -7.23 -7.12 -9.04
C VAL A 23 -5.89 -7.84 -8.89
N THR A 24 -4.80 -7.25 -9.34
CA THR A 24 -3.46 -7.81 -9.07
C THR A 24 -3.05 -7.42 -7.65
N ALA A 25 -2.99 -8.38 -6.73
CA ALA A 25 -2.57 -8.16 -5.35
C ALA A 25 -1.44 -9.12 -4.98
N MET A 26 -0.35 -8.60 -4.43
CA MET A 26 0.85 -9.37 -4.07
C MET A 26 1.29 -9.00 -2.66
N ALA A 27 1.67 -9.97 -1.83
CA ALA A 27 2.27 -9.65 -0.55
C ALA A 27 3.71 -9.17 -0.77
N VAL A 28 4.17 -8.16 -0.03
CA VAL A 28 5.55 -7.64 -0.13
C VAL A 28 6.58 -8.76 0.12
N ARG A 29 6.21 -9.74 0.94
CA ARG A 29 7.04 -10.93 1.17
C ARG A 29 7.25 -11.80 -0.08
N ASP A 30 6.25 -11.88 -0.95
CA ASP A 30 6.30 -12.68 -2.19
C ASP A 30 7.14 -11.97 -3.27
N LEU A 31 7.36 -10.67 -3.09
CA LEU A 31 8.23 -9.83 -3.91
C LEU A 31 9.69 -9.83 -3.44
N GLY A 32 10.04 -10.64 -2.44
CA GLY A 32 11.36 -10.62 -1.82
C GLY A 32 11.64 -9.37 -0.97
N LEU A 33 10.60 -8.58 -0.65
CA LEU A 33 10.69 -7.36 0.17
C LEU A 33 10.31 -7.63 1.63
N ARG A 34 10.40 -8.88 2.09
CA ARG A 34 10.00 -9.25 3.46
C ARG A 34 10.85 -8.56 4.53
N ASP A 35 12.15 -8.48 4.28
CA ASP A 35 13.14 -7.92 5.21
C ASP A 35 13.55 -6.49 4.80
N ALA A 36 12.86 -5.93 3.80
CA ALA A 36 13.06 -4.55 3.35
C ALA A 36 12.42 -3.58 4.32
N THR A 37 13.04 -2.42 4.52
CA THR A 37 12.46 -1.34 5.32
C THR A 37 11.27 -0.70 4.61
N ASP A 38 10.40 -0.02 5.37
CA ASP A 38 9.23 0.65 4.83
C ASP A 38 9.60 1.68 3.75
N GLU A 39 10.73 2.36 3.90
CA GLU A 39 11.28 3.28 2.89
C GLU A 39 11.63 2.57 1.57
N VAL A 40 12.22 1.37 1.64
CA VAL A 40 12.56 0.57 0.46
C VAL A 40 11.28 0.07 -0.21
N ILE A 41 10.31 -0.42 0.56
CA ILE A 41 9.00 -0.83 0.05
C ILE A 41 8.31 0.35 -0.62
N PHE A 42 8.30 1.52 0.02
CA PHE A 42 7.71 2.75 -0.52
C PHE A 42 8.36 3.16 -1.83
N ARG A 43 9.70 3.16 -1.90
CA ARG A 43 10.45 3.50 -3.12
C ARG A 43 10.20 2.49 -4.25
N ARG A 44 10.20 1.20 -3.95
CA ARG A 44 9.89 0.14 -4.92
C ARG A 44 8.45 0.27 -5.42
N ALA A 45 7.51 0.57 -4.53
CA ALA A 45 6.12 0.78 -4.88
C ALA A 45 5.92 2.05 -5.72
N ARG A 46 6.68 3.12 -5.44
CA ARG A 46 6.73 4.35 -6.25
C ARG A 46 7.14 4.05 -7.68
N LEU A 47 8.23 3.30 -7.85
CA LEU A 47 8.76 2.94 -9.17
C LEU A 47 7.79 2.05 -9.95
N ALA A 48 7.07 1.17 -9.26
CA ALA A 48 6.10 0.27 -9.86
C ALA A 48 4.69 0.89 -10.03
N GLU A 49 4.49 2.15 -9.61
CA GLU A 49 3.20 2.86 -9.63
C GLU A 49 2.04 2.03 -9.05
N VAL A 50 2.29 1.37 -7.91
CA VAL A 50 1.33 0.50 -7.24
C VAL A 50 0.72 1.16 -6.00
N VAL A 51 -0.36 0.56 -5.49
CA VAL A 51 -0.98 0.94 -4.24
C VAL A 51 -0.45 0.05 -3.12
N VAL A 52 0.07 0.62 -2.05
CA VAL A 52 0.48 -0.13 -0.85
C VAL A 52 -0.73 -0.26 0.07
N ILE A 53 -0.95 -1.44 0.65
CA ILE A 53 -1.94 -1.70 1.69
C ILE A 53 -1.18 -1.98 2.97
N SER A 54 -1.30 -1.11 3.97
CA SER A 54 -0.64 -1.28 5.26
C SER A 54 -1.55 -0.85 6.41
N LYS A 55 -1.31 -1.40 7.60
CA LYS A 55 -1.89 -0.91 8.86
C LYS A 55 -1.01 0.14 9.53
N ASP A 56 0.25 0.21 9.13
CA ASP A 56 1.22 1.07 9.77
C ASP A 56 0.98 2.53 9.39
N GLY A 57 1.01 3.40 10.41
CA GLY A 57 0.85 4.84 10.26
C GLY A 57 2.08 5.48 9.61
N ASP A 58 3.23 4.83 9.69
CA ASP A 58 4.49 5.34 9.14
C ASP A 58 4.40 5.53 7.61
N PHE A 59 3.68 4.63 6.91
CA PHE A 59 3.39 4.80 5.48
C PHE A 59 2.56 6.05 5.18
N VAL A 60 1.62 6.42 6.04
CA VAL A 60 0.81 7.64 5.87
C VAL A 60 1.70 8.85 5.95
N GLU A 61 2.64 8.88 6.91
CA GLU A 61 3.61 9.95 7.03
C GLU A 61 4.51 10.03 5.78
N MET A 62 4.99 8.89 5.29
CA MET A 62 5.80 8.83 4.06
C MET A 62 5.05 9.35 2.83
N VAL A 63 3.81 8.93 2.59
CA VAL A 63 2.98 9.45 1.48
C VAL A 63 2.71 10.94 1.67
N THR A 64 2.40 11.38 2.89
CA THR A 64 2.13 12.79 3.18
C THR A 64 3.37 13.66 2.95
N ARG A 65 4.56 13.13 3.26
CA ARG A 65 5.84 13.83 3.12
C ARG A 65 6.38 13.83 1.68
N HIS A 66 6.25 12.71 0.97
CA HIS A 66 6.86 12.51 -0.35
C HIS A 66 5.88 12.59 -1.54
N GLY A 67 4.58 12.65 -1.26
CA GLY A 67 3.49 12.59 -2.23
C GLY A 67 3.32 11.22 -2.87
N ALA A 68 2.15 11.01 -3.50
CA ALA A 68 1.98 9.89 -4.42
C ALA A 68 2.77 10.10 -5.74
N PRO A 69 3.19 9.03 -6.44
CA PRO A 69 3.08 7.61 -6.05
C PRO A 69 4.15 7.15 -5.02
N PRO A 70 3.93 6.04 -4.27
CA PRO A 70 2.77 5.15 -4.31
C PRO A 70 1.56 5.73 -3.56
N GLN A 71 0.37 5.28 -3.93
CA GLN A 71 -0.83 5.54 -3.14
C GLN A 71 -0.91 4.53 -1.99
N LEU A 72 -1.59 4.90 -0.91
CA LEU A 72 -1.70 4.06 0.29
C LEU A 72 -3.16 3.78 0.63
N LEU A 73 -3.47 2.52 0.80
CA LEU A 73 -4.69 2.05 1.44
C LEU A 73 -4.37 1.73 2.91
N TRP A 74 -4.64 2.69 3.79
CA TRP A 74 -4.35 2.58 5.20
C TRP A 74 -5.49 1.87 5.94
N VAL A 75 -5.20 0.73 6.56
CA VAL A 75 -6.20 -0.09 7.25
C VAL A 75 -6.10 0.15 8.76
N THR A 76 -6.93 1.06 9.29
CA THR A 76 -7.02 1.38 10.72
C THR A 76 -7.98 0.48 11.49
N CYS A 77 -8.42 -0.62 10.87
CA CYS A 77 -9.18 -1.65 11.53
C CYS A 77 -8.22 -2.44 12.43
N GLY A 78 -8.30 -2.28 13.76
CA GLY A 78 -7.37 -2.86 14.73
C GLY A 78 -7.26 -4.40 14.72
N ASN A 79 -7.34 -5.05 15.87
CA ASN A 79 -7.29 -6.51 15.94
C ASN A 79 -8.63 -7.12 15.52
N LEU A 80 -8.82 -7.25 14.21
CA LEU A 80 -9.96 -7.92 13.60
C LEU A 80 -9.61 -9.34 13.20
N SER A 81 -10.60 -10.24 13.28
CA SER A 81 -10.49 -11.56 12.69
C SER A 81 -10.38 -11.46 11.16
N ASN A 82 -9.74 -12.44 10.53
CA ASN A 82 -9.63 -12.52 9.06
C ASN A 82 -10.99 -12.48 8.35
N GLN A 83 -12.05 -12.98 9.00
CA GLN A 83 -13.41 -12.90 8.46
C GLN A 83 -13.93 -11.47 8.49
N ARG A 84 -13.73 -10.76 9.60
CA ARG A 84 -14.18 -9.39 9.77
C ARG A 84 -13.44 -8.42 8.85
N LEU A 85 -12.13 -8.58 8.73
CA LEU A 85 -11.31 -7.81 7.79
C LEU A 85 -11.86 -7.95 6.36
N ARG A 86 -12.15 -9.18 5.93
CA ARG A 86 -12.73 -9.46 4.62
C ARG A 86 -14.09 -8.77 4.42
N GLN A 87 -14.98 -8.80 5.42
CA GLN A 87 -16.26 -8.09 5.35
C GLN A 87 -16.09 -6.57 5.17
N VAL A 88 -15.13 -5.96 5.87
CA VAL A 88 -14.84 -4.52 5.72
C VAL A 88 -14.34 -4.21 4.31
N PHE A 89 -13.40 -5.03 3.80
CA PHE A 89 -12.93 -4.92 2.42
C PHE A 89 -14.09 -5.13 1.43
N GLU A 90 -14.97 -6.11 1.61
CA GLU A 90 -16.14 -6.31 0.74
C GLU A 90 -17.07 -5.09 0.69
N ALA A 91 -17.26 -4.41 1.81
CA ALA A 91 -18.14 -3.24 1.88
C ALA A 91 -17.52 -1.96 1.32
N LEU A 92 -16.19 -1.81 1.44
CA LEU A 92 -15.51 -0.52 1.22
C LEU A 92 -14.45 -0.53 0.12
N PHE A 93 -13.88 -1.68 -0.22
CA PHE A 93 -12.74 -1.75 -1.13
C PHE A 93 -13.03 -1.12 -2.49
N GLU A 94 -14.24 -1.32 -3.03
CA GLU A 94 -14.61 -0.72 -4.31
C GLU A 94 -14.68 0.80 -4.25
N LYS A 95 -15.20 1.36 -3.14
CA LYS A 95 -15.20 2.80 -2.89
C LYS A 95 -13.78 3.34 -2.71
N ALA A 96 -12.93 2.58 -2.04
CA ALA A 96 -11.52 2.92 -1.88
C ALA A 96 -10.77 2.91 -3.21
N ARG A 97 -10.97 1.87 -4.02
CA ARG A 97 -10.42 1.75 -5.37
C ARG A 97 -10.84 2.93 -6.23
N GLN A 98 -12.11 3.32 -6.19
CA GLN A 98 -12.59 4.48 -6.94
C GLN A 98 -11.89 5.77 -6.50
N ARG A 99 -11.70 5.97 -5.20
CA ARG A 99 -11.07 7.18 -4.66
C ARG A 99 -9.57 7.26 -4.95
N LEU A 100 -8.89 6.12 -4.91
CA LEU A 100 -7.52 6.00 -5.42
C LEU A 100 -7.50 6.35 -6.92
N ALA A 101 -8.48 5.90 -7.70
CA ALA A 101 -8.57 6.24 -9.13
C ALA A 101 -8.88 7.72 -9.38
N ASP A 102 -9.60 8.36 -8.47
CA ASP A 102 -9.91 9.80 -8.51
C ASP A 102 -8.71 10.68 -8.08
N GLY A 103 -7.58 10.08 -7.68
CA GLY A 103 -6.37 10.80 -7.29
C GLY A 103 -6.22 11.05 -5.78
N ALA A 104 -6.85 10.23 -4.93
CA ALA A 104 -6.54 10.25 -3.50
C ALA A 104 -5.19 9.57 -3.24
N ASP A 105 -4.31 10.22 -2.47
CA ASP A 105 -2.98 9.68 -2.17
C ASP A 105 -3.05 8.65 -1.04
N VAL A 106 -3.82 8.95 0.02
CA VAL A 106 -4.07 8.03 1.12
C VAL A 106 -5.56 7.82 1.26
N VAL A 107 -5.94 6.56 1.43
CA VAL A 107 -7.31 6.15 1.64
C VAL A 107 -7.39 5.29 2.89
N GLU A 108 -8.13 5.77 3.89
CA GLU A 108 -8.32 5.09 5.16
C GLU A 108 -9.53 4.13 5.09
N LEU A 109 -9.31 2.89 5.53
CA LEU A 109 -10.31 1.88 5.80
C LEU A 109 -10.35 1.58 7.29
N ALA A 110 -11.40 2.03 7.98
CA ALA A 110 -11.63 1.77 9.39
C ALA A 110 -12.86 0.87 9.62
N ASP A 111 -12.87 0.09 10.69
CA ASP A 111 -14.07 -0.63 11.13
C ASP A 111 -14.90 0.30 12.02
N ALA A 112 -16.14 0.56 11.59
CA ALA A 112 -17.12 1.37 12.32
C ALA A 112 -18.27 0.52 12.88
N GLY A 113 -18.06 -0.80 13.02
CA GLY A 113 -19.08 -1.75 13.48
C GLY A 113 -19.83 -2.50 12.37
N ALA A 114 -20.80 -3.32 12.80
CA ALA A 114 -21.21 -4.63 12.27
C ALA A 114 -21.29 -4.89 10.74
N VAL A 115 -21.43 -3.90 9.86
CA VAL A 115 -21.17 -4.04 8.39
C VAL A 115 -20.91 -2.67 7.71
N SER A 116 -20.53 -1.64 8.46
CA SER A 116 -20.63 -0.25 7.98
C SER A 116 -19.32 0.54 8.10
N GLY A 117 -18.18 -0.13 7.88
CA GLY A 117 -16.85 0.48 8.02
C GLY A 117 -16.74 1.91 7.48
N ARG A 118 -15.82 2.70 8.04
CA ARG A 118 -15.63 4.11 7.67
C ARG A 118 -14.57 4.24 6.59
N PHE A 119 -14.80 5.21 5.73
CA PHE A 119 -13.98 5.54 4.58
C PHE A 119 -13.54 7.00 4.66
N ALA A 120 -12.24 7.29 4.54
CA ALA A 120 -11.73 8.65 4.40
C ALA A 120 -10.66 8.71 3.31
N ALA A 121 -10.63 9.81 2.56
CA ALA A 121 -9.58 10.09 1.59
C ALA A 121 -8.79 11.29 2.07
N ILE A 122 -7.47 11.18 2.03
CA ILE A 122 -6.52 12.22 2.37
C ILE A 122 -5.75 12.52 1.09
N SER A 123 -6.02 13.69 0.51
CA SER A 123 -5.25 14.22 -0.62
C SER A 123 -4.31 15.28 -0.06
N PRO A 124 -2.97 15.16 -0.25
CA PRO A 124 -2.07 16.25 0.08
C PRO A 124 -2.35 17.39 -0.89
N SER A 125 -2.69 18.54 -0.33
CA SER A 125 -2.89 19.78 -1.07
C SER A 125 -1.53 20.40 -1.38
N VAL A 126 -0.70 19.79 -2.24
CA VAL A 126 0.52 20.46 -2.74
C VAL A 126 0.85 20.03 -4.18
N ALA A 127 0.73 21.01 -5.08
CA ALA A 127 1.38 21.03 -6.38
C ALA A 127 2.90 21.18 -6.20
N GLY A 128 3.73 20.36 -6.83
CA GLY A 128 5.13 20.72 -7.05
C GLY A 128 6.14 19.58 -7.14
N GLN A 129 6.70 19.48 -8.34
CA GLN A 129 8.05 18.98 -8.68
C GLN A 129 8.25 17.46 -8.72
N GLY A 130 8.00 16.93 -9.91
CA GLY A 130 8.52 15.64 -10.35
C GLY A 130 10.05 15.61 -10.21
N THR A 131 10.52 14.75 -9.32
CA THR A 131 11.90 14.27 -9.37
C THR A 131 11.95 13.20 -10.46
N THR A 132 12.73 13.46 -11.50
CA THR A 132 12.83 12.64 -12.70
C THR A 132 13.23 11.20 -12.37
N ILE A 133 12.42 10.25 -12.86
CA ILE A 133 12.48 8.79 -12.62
C ILE A 133 13.86 8.18 -12.94
N ASP A 134 14.65 8.83 -13.80
CA ASP A 134 15.97 8.37 -14.26
C ASP A 134 17.07 8.27 -13.18
N GLN A 135 17.01 9.05 -12.09
CA GLN A 135 18.12 9.09 -11.11
C GLN A 135 18.09 7.98 -10.04
N VAL A 136 16.94 7.32 -9.83
CA VAL A 136 16.77 6.38 -8.70
C VAL A 136 17.19 4.95 -9.08
N GLN A 137 17.17 4.60 -10.37
CA GLN A 137 17.42 3.23 -10.84
C GLN A 137 18.89 2.79 -10.69
N ARG A 138 19.85 3.73 -10.54
CA ARG A 138 21.29 3.40 -10.43
C ARG A 138 21.76 3.07 -9.00
N ALA A 139 20.91 3.21 -7.99
CA ALA A 139 21.31 3.04 -6.58
C ALA A 139 20.95 1.67 -5.95
N ILE A 140 20.31 0.76 -6.70
CA ILE A 140 19.81 -0.52 -6.13
C ILE A 140 20.73 -1.71 -6.47
N ASP A 141 21.62 -1.59 -7.46
CA ASP A 141 22.51 -2.69 -7.88
C ASP A 141 23.89 -2.72 -7.17
N ASP A 142 24.17 -1.82 -6.22
CA ASP A 142 25.53 -1.68 -5.62
C ASP A 142 25.66 -2.21 -4.17
N ASP A 143 24.57 -2.64 -3.50
CA ASP A 143 24.61 -3.01 -2.07
C ASP A 143 24.75 -4.54 -1.80
N ASP A 144 24.81 -5.38 -2.85
CA ASP A 144 24.93 -6.85 -2.72
C ASP A 144 26.32 -7.40 -3.15
N ALA A 145 27.35 -6.55 -3.24
CA ALA A 145 28.69 -6.96 -3.71
C ALA A 145 29.78 -6.97 -2.62
N SER A 146 29.44 -6.81 -1.34
CA SER A 146 30.42 -6.74 -0.25
C SER A 146 30.26 -7.85 0.79
N ASP A 147 30.28 -9.11 0.36
CA ASP A 147 30.80 -10.19 1.22
C ASP A 147 31.19 -11.41 0.38
N MET A 148 32.48 -11.55 0.08
CA MET A 148 33.14 -12.85 -0.14
C MET A 148 34.66 -12.63 -0.04
N PRO A 149 35.38 -13.44 0.78
CA PRO A 149 36.81 -13.28 1.05
C PRO A 149 37.74 -13.67 -0.11
#